data_AF-A0A560LNT3-F1
#
_entry.id   AF-A0A560LNT3-F1
#
_cell.length_a   1.000
_cell.length_b   1.000
_cell.length_c   1.000
_cell.angle_alpha   90.00
_cell.angle_beta   90.00
_cell.angle_gamma   90.00
#
_symmetry.space_group_name_H-M   'P 1'
#
loop_
_entity.id
_entity.type
_entity.pdbx_description
1 polymer ?
#
loop_
_entity_poly.entity_id
_entity_poly.type
_entity_poly.pdbx_seq_one_letter_code
_entity_poly.pdbx_strand_id
1 'polypeptide(L)' 'MEACLGILRRLIAKGDVNGIPLAECAITEYLEVTPGAARRSGLRLIQDDVLKQRDAVIGDRRELAETVNAYIEPMLTRR' A
#
# COMPACT_ATOMS: atom_id res chain seq x y z
N MET A 1 -4.43 6.01 -8.98
CA MET A 1 -3.65 6.38 -7.77
C MET A 1 -4.59 6.63 -6.59
N GLU A 2 -5.44 7.67 -6.63
CA GLU A 2 -6.38 8.00 -5.54
C GLU A 2 -7.26 6.83 -5.06
N ALA A 3 -7.76 5.99 -5.97
CA ALA A 3 -8.54 4.82 -5.61
C ALA A 3 -7.75 3.80 -4.76
N CYS A 4 -6.50 3.53 -5.16
CA CYS A 4 -5.59 2.64 -4.42
C CYS A 4 -5.32 3.20 -3.02
N LEU A 5 -4.94 4.48 -2.92
CA LEU A 5 -4.74 5.15 -1.63
C LEU A 5 -5.99 5.12 -0.74
N GLY A 6 -7.17 5.39 -1.30
CA GLY A 6 -8.43 5.34 -0.58
C GLY A 6 -8.75 3.96 0.00
N ILE A 7 -8.51 2.91 -0.78
CA ILE A 7 -8.67 1.51 -0.32
C ILE A 7 -7.67 1.22 0.81
N LEU A 8 -6.39 1.50 0.61
CA LEU A 8 -5.36 1.25 1.62
C LEU A 8 -5.64 1.99 2.93
N ARG A 9 -6.03 3.26 2.84
CA ARG A 9 -6.43 4.07 4.00
C ARG A 9 -7.58 3.44 4.78
N ARG A 10 -8.60 2.98 4.07
CA ARG A 10 -9.75 2.32 4.69
C ARG A 10 -9.37 1.00 5.36
N LEU A 11 -8.53 0.20 4.72
CA LEU A 11 -8.10 -1.09 5.24
C LEU A 11 -7.24 -0.92 6.50
N ILE A 12 -6.26 -0.02 6.48
CA ILE A 12 -5.39 0.28 7.63
C ILE A 12 -6.19 0.87 8.78
N ALA A 13 -7.13 1.78 8.51
CA ALA A 13 -8.02 2.30 9.56
C ALA A 13 -8.89 1.21 10.21
N LYS A 14 -9.26 0.16 9.44
CA LYS A 14 -10.01 -1.00 9.96
C LYS A 14 -9.14 -1.93 10.79
N GLY A 15 -7.89 -2.19 10.37
CA GLY A 15 -6.95 -3.09 11.05
C GLY A 15 -7.33 -4.57 10.95
N ASP A 16 -8.06 -4.95 9.91
CA ASP A 16 -8.50 -6.33 9.69
C ASP A 16 -7.51 -7.03 8.75
N VAL A 17 -6.86 -8.10 9.22
CA VAL A 17 -5.89 -8.90 8.46
C VAL A 17 -6.49 -9.53 7.19
N ASN A 18 -7.81 -9.72 7.15
CA ASN A 18 -8.50 -10.13 5.92
C ASN A 18 -8.44 -9.05 4.81
N GLY A 19 -7.97 -7.85 5.15
CA GLY A 19 -7.70 -6.76 4.22
C GLY A 19 -6.41 -6.92 3.43
N ILE A 20 -5.49 -7.82 3.81
CA ILE A 20 -4.19 -7.97 3.13
C ILE A 20 -4.38 -8.30 1.63
N PRO A 21 -5.15 -9.32 1.24
CA PRO A 21 -5.32 -9.64 -0.19
C PRO A 21 -5.96 -8.50 -0.99
N LEU A 22 -6.84 -7.70 -0.36
CA LEU A 22 -7.45 -6.54 -1.00
C LEU A 22 -6.45 -5.39 -1.19
N ALA A 23 -5.54 -5.19 -0.22
CA ALA A 23 -4.47 -4.21 -0.34
C ALA A 23 -3.49 -4.59 -1.47
N GLU A 24 -3.07 -5.86 -1.53
CA GLU A 24 -2.21 -6.38 -2.59
C GLU A 24 -2.87 -6.27 -3.97
N CYS A 25 -4.16 -6.61 -4.07
CA CYS A 25 -4.94 -6.47 -5.29
C CYS A 25 -4.98 -5.00 -5.75
N ALA A 26 -5.32 -4.07 -4.87
CA ALA A 26 -5.39 -2.64 -5.20
C ALA A 26 -4.04 -2.07 -5.67
N ILE A 27 -2.93 -2.55 -5.13
CA ILE A 27 -1.57 -2.16 -5.56
C ILE A 27 -1.25 -2.76 -6.94
N THR A 28 -1.63 -4.02 -7.16
CA THR A 28 -1.43 -4.70 -8.45
C THR A 28 -2.24 -4.04 -9.56
N GLU A 29 -3.54 -3.81 -9.34
CA GLU A 29 -4.42 -3.10 -10.28
C GLU A 29 -3.86 -1.69 -10.61
N TYR A 30 -3.37 -0.98 -9.58
CA TYR A 30 -2.69 0.30 -9.79
C TYR A 30 -1.50 0.17 -10.75
N LEU A 31 -0.65 -0.84 -10.59
CA LEU A 31 0.51 -1.07 -11.44
C LEU A 31 0.13 -1.45 -12.87
N GLU A 32 -0.91 -2.27 -13.05
CA GLU A 32 -1.39 -2.70 -14.37
C GLU A 32 -1.81 -1.51 -15.23
N VAL A 33 -2.54 -0.56 -14.66
CA VAL A 33 -3.03 0.63 -15.38
C VAL A 33 -2.02 1.79 -15.42
N THR A 34 -0.93 1.70 -14.65
CA THR A 34 0.09 2.76 -14.60
C THR A 34 1.17 2.53 -15.66
N PRO A 35 1.49 3.54 -16.51
CA PRO A 35 2.59 3.45 -17.47
C PRO A 35 3.91 3.08 -16.78
N GLY A 36 4.71 2.21 -17.40
CA GLY A 36 5.94 1.67 -16.81
C GLY A 36 6.88 2.74 -16.25
N ALA A 37 7.06 3.85 -16.97
CA ALA A 37 7.90 4.98 -16.54
C ALA A 37 7.39 5.69 -15.26
N ALA A 38 6.10 5.60 -14.94
CA ALA A 38 5.45 6.21 -13.78
C ALA A 38 5.24 5.23 -12.61
N ARG A 39 5.42 3.92 -12.81
CA ARG A 39 5.17 2.91 -11.76
C ARG A 39 5.99 3.15 -10.51
N ARG A 40 7.29 3.46 -10.68
CA ARG A 40 8.20 3.63 -9.55
C ARG A 40 7.88 4.87 -8.70
N SER A 41 7.65 6.03 -9.34
CA SER A 41 7.25 7.24 -8.61
C SER A 41 5.90 7.06 -7.94
N GLY A 42 4.98 6.36 -8.61
CA GLY A 42 3.71 5.92 -8.07
C GLY A 42 3.80 5.09 -6.80
N LEU A 43 4.57 4.00 -6.84
CA LEU A 43 4.79 3.12 -5.69
C LEU A 43 5.42 3.86 -4.51
N ARG A 44 6.32 4.81 -4.76
CA ARG A 44 6.91 5.64 -3.69
C ARG A 44 5.85 6.50 -2.98
N LEU A 45 4.91 7.07 -3.73
CA LEU A 45 3.82 7.85 -3.14
C LEU A 45 2.88 6.97 -2.32
N ILE A 46 2.58 5.77 -2.81
CA ILE A 46 1.78 4.79 -2.06
C ILE A 46 2.51 4.36 -0.78
N GLN A 47 3.81 4.06 -0.87
CA GLN A 47 4.61 3.67 0.27
C GLN A 47 4.67 4.78 1.33
N ASP A 48 4.89 6.03 0.91
CA ASP A 48 4.90 7.18 1.82
C ASP A 48 3.57 7.34 2.57
N ASP A 49 2.43 7.17 1.89
CA ASP A 49 1.11 7.22 2.54
C ASP A 49 0.92 6.07 3.54
N VAL A 50 1.30 4.84 3.18
CA VAL A 50 1.23 3.68 4.07
C VAL A 50 2.09 3.88 5.32
N LEU A 51 3.31 4.41 5.17
CA LEU A 51 4.21 4.70 6.29
C LEU A 51 3.66 5.79 7.21
N LYS A 52 3.07 6.86 6.65
CA LYS A 52 2.38 7.90 7.44
C LYS A 52 1.23 7.32 8.26
N GLN A 53 0.46 6.41 7.67
CA GLN A 53 -0.62 5.74 8.38
C GLN A 53 -0.11 4.78 9.46
N ARG A 54 0.92 3.98 9.16
CA ARG A 54 1.60 3.11 10.11
C ARG A 54 2.02 3.87 11.37
N ASP A 55 2.63 5.03 11.19
CA ASP A 55 3.13 5.86 12.28
C ASP A 55 2.01 6.52 13.10
N ALA A 56 0.79 6.57 12.56
CA ALA A 56 -0.39 7.15 13.21
C ALA A 56 -1.27 6.12 13.94
N VAL A 57 -0.99 4.82 13.84
CA VAL A 57 -1.82 3.74 14.39
C VAL A 57 -0.99 2.74 15.24
N ILE A 58 -1.70 1.89 16.01
CA ILE A 58 -1.11 0.87 16.90
C ILE A 58 -1.83 -0.47 16.74
N GLY A 59 -1.25 -1.55 17.30
CA GLY A 59 -1.83 -2.90 17.27
C GLY A 59 -2.03 -3.43 15.85
N ASP A 60 -3.11 -4.17 15.63
CA ASP A 60 -3.42 -4.84 14.35
C ASP A 60 -3.44 -3.89 13.14
N ARG A 61 -3.81 -2.62 13.35
CA ARG A 61 -3.77 -1.59 12.30
C ARG A 61 -2.34 -1.30 11.85
N ARG A 62 -1.41 -1.26 12.80
CA ARG A 62 0.01 -1.03 12.53
C ARG A 62 0.63 -2.25 11.84
N GLU A 63 0.31 -3.45 12.33
CA GLU A 63 0.75 -4.70 11.70
C GLU A 63 0.26 -4.80 10.25
N LEU A 64 -0.99 -4.41 9.98
CA LEU A 64 -1.51 -4.36 8.60
C LEU A 64 -0.71 -3.37 7.74
N ALA A 65 -0.45 -2.16 8.23
CA ALA A 65 0.34 -1.17 7.50
C ALA A 65 1.79 -1.63 7.26
N GLU A 66 2.40 -2.32 8.22
CA GLU A 66 3.73 -2.95 8.09
C GLU A 66 3.72 -4.04 7.03
N THR A 67 2.70 -4.91 7.01
CA THR A 67 2.53 -5.96 6.00
C THR A 67 2.37 -5.38 4.60
N VAL A 68 1.54 -4.34 4.45
CA VAL A 68 1.36 -3.66 3.17
C VAL A 68 2.66 -3.00 2.70
N ASN A 69 3.41 -2.37 3.61
CA ASN A 69 4.71 -1.79 3.26
C ASN A 69 5.71 -2.87 2.79
N ALA A 70 5.77 -4.01 3.50
CA ALA A 70 6.63 -5.13 3.14
C ALA A 70 6.30 -5.72 1.75
N TYR A 71 5.03 -5.64 1.31
CA TYR A 71 4.64 -6.01 -0.05
C TYR A 71 5.15 -5.01 -1.12
N ILE A 72 5.20 -3.72 -0.80
CA ILE A 72 5.64 -2.65 -1.73
C ILE A 72 7.17 -2.61 -1.89
N GLU A 73 7.93 -2.78 -0.80
CA GLU A 73 9.40 -2.70 -0.79
C GLU A 73 10.13 -3.48 -1.90
N PRO A 74 9.84 -4.78 -2.14
CA PRO A 74 10.51 -5.52 -3.20
C PRO A 74 10.20 -4.98 -4.60
N MET A 75 9.03 -4.37 -4.80
CA MET A 75 8.63 -3.77 -6.08
C MET A 75 9.43 -2.50 -6.40
N LEU A 76 9.88 -1.77 -5.38
CA LEU A 76 10.71 -0.57 -5.52
C LEU A 76 12.20 -0.88 -5.74
N THR A 77 12.60 -2.12 -5.45
CA THR A 77 14.00 -2.58 -5.49
C THR A 77 14.32 -3.32 -6.78
N ARG A 78 13.33 -3.95 -7.43
CA ARG A 78 13.49 -4.55 -8.76
C ARG A 78 13.73 -3.45 -9.81
N ARG A 79 14.86 -3.55 -10.53
CA ARG A 79 15.21 -2.67 -11.65
C ARG A 79 14.49 -3.09 -12.92
#